data_AF-A0A650A305-F1
#
_entry.id   AF-A0A650A305-F1
#
_cell.length_a   1.000
_cell.length_b   1.000
_cell.length_c   1.000
_cell.angle_alpha   90.00
_cell.angle_beta   90.00
_cell.angle_gamma   90.00
#
_symmetry.space_group_name_H-M   'P 1'
#
loop_
_entity.id
_entity.type
_entity.pdbx_description
1 polymer ?
#
loop_
_entity_poly.entity_id
_entity_poly.type
_entity_poly.pdbx_seq_one_letter_code
_entity_poly.pdbx_strand_id
1 'polypeptide(L)' 'MTDDEPDVPIVCEECETTAEISLSDLADRLEQHNERMHDGEPVAEVDPDVADQLADLVADELGLLDG' A
#
# COMPACT_ATOMS: atom_id res chain seq x y z
N MET A 1 9.48 23.83 -0.84
CA MET A 1 9.55 22.36 -0.95
C MET A 1 8.47 22.02 -1.95
N THR A 2 8.80 21.46 -3.10
CA THR A 2 7.76 20.82 -3.90
C THR A 2 7.17 19.77 -2.98
N ASP A 3 5.87 19.83 -2.77
CA ASP A 3 5.11 18.83 -2.01
C ASP A 3 5.05 17.59 -2.92
N ASP A 4 6.20 16.94 -3.11
CA ASP A 4 6.25 15.67 -3.83
C ASP A 4 5.72 14.63 -2.85
N GLU A 5 4.44 14.31 -3.04
CA GLU A 5 3.74 13.30 -2.29
C GLU A 5 4.51 11.97 -2.36
N PRO A 6 4.60 11.21 -1.25
CA PRO A 6 5.34 9.96 -1.26
C PRO A 6 4.71 8.96 -2.23
N ASP A 7 5.57 8.29 -2.99
CA ASP A 7 5.20 7.11 -3.74
C ASP A 7 5.16 5.89 -2.79
N VAL A 8 4.11 5.09 -2.92
CA VAL A 8 3.87 3.87 -2.15
C VAL A 8 4.08 2.66 -3.06
N PRO A 9 4.95 1.72 -2.68
CA PRO A 9 5.10 0.48 -3.42
C PRO A 9 3.88 -0.41 -3.24
N ILE A 10 3.46 -1.02 -4.34
CA ILE A 10 2.38 -1.99 -4.40
C ILE A 10 2.88 -3.29 -5.05
N VAL A 11 2.25 -4.39 -4.66
CA VAL A 11 2.49 -5.72 -5.20
C VAL A 11 1.17 -6.37 -5.62
N CYS A 12 1.21 -7.11 -6.71
CA CYS A 12 0.16 -8.04 -7.09
C CYS A 12 0.81 -9.39 -7.39
N GLU A 13 0.60 -10.37 -6.52
CA GLU A 13 1.24 -11.69 -6.61
C GLU A 13 0.75 -12.48 -7.82
N GLU A 14 -0.54 -12.38 -8.17
CA GLU A 14 -1.11 -13.09 -9.32
C GLU A 14 -0.62 -12.54 -10.67
N CYS A 15 -0.39 -11.24 -10.75
CA CYS A 15 0.14 -10.60 -11.95
C CYS A 15 1.68 -10.64 -11.99
N GLU A 16 2.35 -11.03 -10.89
CA GLU A 16 3.81 -10.97 -10.70
C GLU A 16 4.36 -9.56 -10.98
N THR A 17 3.61 -8.53 -10.56
CA THR A 17 3.97 -7.12 -10.81
C THR A 17 4.18 -6.33 -9.54
N THR A 18 5.19 -5.45 -9.56
CA THR A 18 5.44 -4.41 -8.56
C THR A 18 5.41 -3.04 -9.21
N ALA A 19 4.83 -2.05 -8.54
CA ALA A 19 4.81 -0.66 -9.00
C ALA A 19 4.88 0.32 -7.84
N GLU A 20 5.26 1.56 -8.11
CA GLU A 20 5.25 2.67 -7.15
C GLU A 20 4.21 3.69 -7.60
N ILE A 21 3.34 4.10 -6.67
CA ILE A 21 2.18 4.94 -6.95
C ILE A 21 2.10 6.06 -5.90
N SER A 22 1.87 7.30 -6.33
CA SER A 22 1.62 8.43 -5.44
C SER A 22 0.50 8.12 -4.45
N LEU A 23 0.71 8.46 -3.16
CA LEU A 23 -0.21 8.14 -2.08
C LEU A 23 -1.65 8.61 -2.35
N SER A 24 -1.85 9.76 -3.00
CA SER A 24 -3.18 10.30 -3.36
C SER A 24 -3.94 9.42 -4.35
N ASP A 25 -3.24 8.74 -5.25
CA ASP A 25 -3.84 7.91 -6.30
C ASP A 25 -3.88 6.42 -5.91
N LEU A 26 -3.28 6.05 -4.79
CA LEU A 26 -3.05 4.66 -4.39
C LEU A 26 -4.34 3.84 -4.32
N ALA A 27 -5.33 4.35 -3.58
CA ALA A 27 -6.60 3.66 -3.37
C ALA A 27 -7.34 3.43 -4.71
N ASP A 28 -7.45 4.49 -5.51
CA ASP A 28 -8.11 4.43 -6.82
C ASP A 28 -7.40 3.46 -7.78
N ARG A 29 -6.05 3.45 -7.78
CA ARG A 29 -5.28 2.53 -8.63
C ARG A 29 -5.40 1.07 -8.21
N LEU A 30 -5.39 0.78 -6.91
CA LEU A 30 -5.57 -0.59 -6.39
C LEU A 30 -6.97 -1.11 -6.70
N GLU A 31 -8.02 -0.32 -6.40
CA GLU A 31 -9.40 -0.69 -6.71
C GLU A 31 -9.56 -0.95 -8.21
N GLN A 32 -9.12 -0.02 -9.07
CA GLN A 32 -9.21 -0.18 -10.52
C GLN A 32 -8.40 -1.38 -11.04
N HIS A 33 -7.28 -1.73 -10.42
CA HIS A 33 -6.51 -2.92 -10.79
C HIS A 33 -7.29 -4.19 -10.44
N ASN A 34 -7.73 -4.30 -9.18
CA ASN A 34 -8.45 -5.46 -8.66
C ASN A 34 -9.77 -5.68 -9.39
N GLU A 35 -10.54 -4.63 -9.67
CA GLU A 35 -11.77 -4.72 -10.45
C GLU A 35 -11.55 -5.23 -11.88
N ARG A 36 -10.46 -4.82 -12.53
CA ARG A 36 -10.20 -5.16 -13.95
C ARG A 36 -9.50 -6.52 -14.12
N MET A 37 -8.63 -6.90 -13.19
CA MET A 37 -7.75 -8.06 -13.34
C MET A 37 -8.17 -9.23 -12.45
N HIS A 38 -8.84 -8.96 -11.33
CA HIS A 38 -9.14 -9.95 -10.28
C HIS A 38 -10.63 -9.95 -9.87
N ASP A 39 -11.52 -9.51 -10.76
CA ASP A 39 -12.97 -9.48 -10.52
C ASP A 39 -13.38 -8.73 -9.24
N GLY A 40 -12.56 -7.77 -8.80
CA GLY A 40 -12.75 -6.99 -7.57
C GLY A 40 -12.19 -7.62 -6.30
N GLU A 41 -11.58 -8.80 -6.37
CA GLU A 41 -10.88 -9.40 -5.23
C GLU A 41 -9.60 -8.59 -4.88
N PRO A 42 -9.32 -8.31 -3.61
CA PRO A 42 -8.16 -7.52 -3.18
C PRO A 42 -6.84 -8.31 -3.30
N VAL A 43 -6.44 -8.59 -4.53
CA VAL A 43 -5.21 -9.36 -4.85
C VAL A 43 -4.01 -8.44 -4.96
N ALA A 44 -4.17 -7.26 -5.57
CA ALA A 44 -3.16 -6.21 -5.50
C ALA A 44 -3.32 -5.42 -4.20
N GLU A 45 -2.20 -5.21 -3.51
CA GLU A 45 -2.13 -4.54 -2.22
C GLU A 45 -0.87 -3.68 -2.10
N VAL A 46 -0.83 -2.86 -1.04
CA VAL A 46 0.40 -2.17 -0.63
C VAL A 46 1.44 -3.21 -0.27
N ASP A 47 2.70 -2.97 -0.61
CA ASP A 47 3.79 -3.86 -0.24
C ASP A 47 3.72 -4.23 1.25
N PRO A 48 3.62 -5.53 1.59
CA PRO A 48 3.41 -5.97 2.96
C PRO A 48 4.56 -5.52 3.89
N ASP A 49 5.80 -5.44 3.40
CA ASP A 49 6.93 -4.96 4.20
C ASP A 49 6.76 -3.48 4.59
N VAL A 50 6.12 -2.69 3.72
CA VAL A 50 5.80 -1.28 4.02
C VAL A 50 4.61 -1.17 4.96
N ALA A 51 3.58 -1.99 4.75
CA ALA A 51 2.40 -2.01 5.61
C ALA A 51 2.77 -2.41 7.06
N ASP A 52 3.63 -3.41 7.22
CA ASP A 52 4.12 -3.86 8.53
C ASP A 52 4.93 -2.77 9.24
N GLN A 53 5.87 -2.12 8.55
CA GLN A 53 6.64 -1.02 9.11
C GLN A 53 5.75 0.16 9.53
N LEU A 54 4.71 0.47 8.75
CA LEU A 54 3.75 1.51 9.11
C LEU A 54 2.95 1.11 10.36
N ALA A 55 2.53 -0.15 10.46
CA ALA A 55 1.82 -0.65 11.63
C ALA A 55 2.68 -0.53 12.91
N ASP A 56 3.96 -0.85 12.82
CA ASP A 56 4.91 -0.69 13.94
C ASP A 56 5.07 0.79 14.36
N LEU A 57 5.21 1.71 13.39
CA LEU A 57 5.31 3.14 13.67
C LEU A 57 4.03 3.69 14.35
N VAL A 58 2.86 3.28 13.87
CA VAL A 58 1.57 3.66 14.47
C VAL A 58 1.44 3.06 15.87
N ALA A 59 1.87 1.81 16.07
CA ALA A 59 1.83 1.17 17.38
C ALA A 59 2.74 1.87 18.40
N ASP A 60 3.94 2.31 17.99
CA ASP A 60 4.84 3.12 18.82
C ASP A 60 4.19 4.45 19.21
N GLU A 61 3.60 5.17 18.24
CA GLU A 61 2.92 6.44 18.48
C GLU A 61 1.73 6.31 19.43
N LEU A 62 0.99 5.20 19.35
CA LEU A 62 -0.14 4.90 20.22
C LEU A 62 0.29 4.35 21.60
N GLY A 63 1.59 4.14 21.84
CA GLY A 63 2.12 3.55 23.07
C GLY A 63 1.70 2.09 23.28
N LEU A 64 1.44 1.37 22.19
CA LEU A 64 1.04 -0.05 22.21
C LEU A 64 2.24 -1.00 22.29
N LEU A 65 3.45 -0.50 22.06
CA LEU A 65 4.70 -1.27 22.06
C LEU A 65 5.46 -1.25 23.40
N ASP A 66 5.03 -0.43 24.38
CA ASP A 66 5.60 -0.40 25.74
C ASP A 66 5.02 -1.56 26.59
N GLY A 67 5.75 -2.68 26.63
CA GLY A 67 5.50 -3.85 27.48
C GLY A 67 6.50 -4.01 28.62
#